data_AF-A0A134B8I4-F1
#
_entry.id   AF-A0A134B8I4-F1
#
_cell.length_a   1.000
_cell.length_b   1.000
_cell.length_c   1.000
_cell.angle_alpha   90.00
_cell.angle_beta   90.00
_cell.angle_gamma   90.00
#
_symmetry.space_group_name_H-M   'P 1'
#
loop_
_entity.id
_entity.type
_entity.pdbx_description
1 polymer ?
#
loop_
_entity_poly.entity_id
_entity_poly.type
_entity_poly.pdbx_seq_one_letter_code
_entity_poly.pdbx_strand_id
1 'polypeptide(L)'
;MSEVRITSDSPGFLMVSDIAEEQGTFTSVLNAKYPQLDFDFGFCFRVLDTLSGIRSRVRFDKEDRILELDLMMPEEDFLPYKKNKTMQRLIIGRYFFPFFCDKVRGYKRKLPALSPVLEEVIVDMEAFLVEHLWLPDEDGRLRLSVIEDYTYEQTIQQFGPPSLKTFTEADGVKVQDLRWAIDAETTLSAQYKLIDRTWRLERWERL
;
A
#
# COMPACT_ATOMS: atom_id res chain seq x y z
N MET A 1 -8.74 -22.65 1.06
CA MET A 1 -7.83 -21.48 1.10
C MET A 1 -8.54 -20.38 0.36
N SER A 2 -8.80 -19.26 1.01
CA SER A 2 -9.28 -18.04 0.35
C SER A 2 -8.20 -17.53 -0.60
N GLU A 3 -8.53 -17.34 -1.87
CA GLU A 3 -7.59 -16.86 -2.89
C GLU A 3 -7.87 -15.37 -3.11
N VAL A 4 -6.96 -14.51 -2.64
CA VAL A 4 -7.09 -13.07 -2.83
C VAL A 4 -6.83 -12.76 -4.30
N ARG A 5 -7.84 -12.29 -5.02
CA ARG A 5 -7.66 -11.88 -6.41
C ARG A 5 -7.20 -10.43 -6.46
N ILE A 6 -5.91 -10.24 -6.70
CA ILE A 6 -5.30 -8.93 -6.91
C ILE A 6 -4.94 -8.83 -8.39
N THR A 7 -5.38 -7.76 -9.03
CA THR A 7 -4.98 -7.44 -10.39
C THR A 7 -4.64 -5.96 -10.50
N SER A 8 -3.69 -5.63 -11.37
CA SER A 8 -3.39 -4.26 -11.71
C SER A 8 -3.25 -4.10 -13.21
N ASP A 9 -3.75 -3.00 -13.74
CA ASP A 9 -3.61 -2.62 -15.14
C ASP A 9 -3.04 -1.20 -15.19
N SER A 10 -1.76 -1.07 -15.50
CA SER A 10 -1.05 0.21 -15.47
C SER A 10 0.12 0.18 -16.44
N PRO A 11 0.58 1.35 -16.93
CA PRO A 11 1.84 1.42 -17.65
C PRO A 11 2.98 0.76 -16.85
N GLY A 12 3.77 -0.10 -17.51
CA GLY A 12 4.80 -0.92 -16.83
C GLY A 12 5.96 -0.14 -16.20
N PHE A 13 6.00 1.19 -16.37
CA PHE A 13 6.95 2.06 -15.67
C PHE A 13 6.43 2.54 -14.31
N LEU A 14 5.17 2.24 -13.96
CA LEU A 14 4.58 2.48 -12.65
C LEU A 14 4.73 1.25 -11.75
N MET A 15 4.67 1.45 -10.44
CA MET A 15 4.84 0.41 -9.42
C MET A 15 3.49 -0.08 -8.86
N VAL A 16 2.40 0.12 -9.61
CA VAL A 16 1.03 -0.15 -9.15
C VAL A 16 0.83 -1.64 -8.86
N SER A 17 1.41 -2.54 -9.65
CA SER A 17 1.37 -3.99 -9.40
C SER A 17 2.02 -4.34 -8.06
N ASP A 18 3.25 -3.88 -7.84
CA ASP A 18 4.01 -4.12 -6.61
C ASP A 18 3.29 -3.57 -5.37
N ILE A 19 2.62 -2.41 -5.52
CA ILE A 19 1.83 -1.81 -4.44
C ILE A 19 0.54 -2.63 -4.24
N ALA A 20 -0.15 -3.01 -5.29
CA ALA A 20 -1.39 -3.79 -5.20
C ALA A 20 -1.21 -5.12 -4.46
N GLU A 21 -0.08 -5.80 -4.65
CA GLU A 21 0.26 -7.04 -3.94
C GLU A 21 0.23 -6.89 -2.40
N GLU A 22 0.47 -5.69 -1.87
CA GLU A 22 0.41 -5.40 -0.43
C GLU A 22 -0.99 -5.68 0.15
N GLN A 23 -2.05 -5.60 -0.66
CA GLN A 23 -3.44 -5.91 -0.26
C GLN A 23 -3.67 -7.42 0.03
N GLY A 24 -2.76 -8.28 -0.42
CA GLY A 24 -2.81 -9.73 -0.11
C GLY A 24 -2.64 -9.99 1.38
N THR A 25 -1.75 -9.22 2.02
CA THR A 25 -1.54 -9.25 3.47
C THR A 25 -2.79 -8.80 4.21
N PHE A 26 -3.41 -7.70 3.78
CA PHE A 26 -4.64 -7.18 4.39
C PHE A 26 -5.78 -8.20 4.37
N THR A 27 -6.01 -8.82 3.21
CA THR A 27 -7.11 -9.78 3.07
C THR A 27 -6.91 -11.01 3.95
N SER A 28 -5.66 -11.43 4.14
CA SER A 28 -5.32 -12.51 5.08
C SER A 28 -5.66 -12.14 6.53
N VAL A 29 -5.39 -10.89 6.93
CA VAL A 29 -5.75 -10.38 8.26
C VAL A 29 -7.27 -10.31 8.44
N LEU A 30 -8.00 -9.79 7.45
CA LEU A 30 -9.46 -9.75 7.50
C LEU A 30 -10.08 -11.14 7.63
N ASN A 31 -9.60 -12.10 6.85
CA ASN A 31 -10.12 -13.47 6.88
C ASN A 31 -9.87 -14.15 8.23
N ALA A 32 -8.77 -13.83 8.89
CA ALA A 32 -8.49 -14.32 10.24
C ALA A 32 -9.36 -13.65 11.31
N LYS A 33 -9.58 -12.33 11.21
CA LYS A 33 -10.33 -11.54 12.21
C LYS A 33 -11.84 -11.67 12.07
N TYR A 34 -12.35 -11.84 10.85
CA TYR A 34 -13.77 -11.89 10.54
C TYR A 34 -14.15 -13.21 9.84
N PRO A 35 -14.01 -14.36 10.51
CA PRO A 35 -14.29 -15.67 9.92
C PRO A 35 -15.77 -15.87 9.53
N GLN A 36 -16.66 -15.01 10.01
CA GLN A 36 -18.07 -14.97 9.63
C GLN A 36 -18.32 -14.34 8.25
N LEU A 37 -17.36 -13.58 7.70
CA LEU A 37 -17.46 -13.12 6.32
C LEU A 37 -17.35 -14.34 5.42
N ASP A 38 -18.49 -14.72 4.84
CA ASP A 38 -18.58 -15.88 3.98
C ASP A 38 -18.14 -15.55 2.54
N PHE A 39 -17.38 -14.49 2.32
CA PHE A 39 -16.90 -14.05 1.01
C PHE A 39 -15.53 -13.38 1.14
N ASP A 40 -14.78 -13.36 0.06
CA ASP A 40 -13.47 -12.70 -0.02
C ASP A 40 -13.56 -11.31 -0.64
N PHE A 41 -12.56 -10.45 -0.38
CA PHE A 41 -12.38 -9.19 -1.11
C PHE A 41 -11.44 -9.41 -2.30
N GLY A 42 -11.83 -8.87 -3.46
CA GLY A 42 -10.98 -8.80 -4.65
C GLY A 42 -10.65 -7.35 -4.97
N PHE A 43 -9.40 -7.04 -5.28
CA PHE A 43 -8.96 -5.68 -5.58
C PHE A 43 -8.35 -5.60 -6.99
N CYS A 44 -8.87 -4.69 -7.81
CA CYS A 44 -8.31 -4.37 -9.12
C CYS A 44 -7.97 -2.88 -9.17
N PHE A 45 -6.70 -2.55 -9.40
CA PHE A 45 -6.21 -1.18 -9.50
C PHE A 45 -5.83 -0.86 -10.94
N ARG A 46 -6.49 0.12 -11.55
CA ARG A 46 -6.26 0.49 -12.94
C ARG A 46 -5.82 1.94 -13.05
N VAL A 47 -4.66 2.15 -13.68
CA VAL A 47 -4.14 3.47 -13.99
C VAL A 47 -4.19 3.65 -15.50
N LEU A 48 -5.08 4.54 -15.95
CA LEU A 48 -5.44 4.68 -17.37
C LEU A 48 -5.16 6.10 -17.88
N ASP A 49 -4.77 6.21 -19.15
CA ASP A 49 -4.52 7.47 -19.86
C ASP A 49 -5.79 8.32 -20.04
N THR A 50 -6.94 7.67 -20.16
CA THR A 50 -8.26 8.32 -20.19
C THR A 50 -9.30 7.53 -19.41
N LEU A 51 -10.13 8.26 -18.65
CA LEU A 51 -11.29 7.69 -17.94
C LEU A 51 -12.61 7.96 -18.68
N SER A 52 -12.57 8.48 -19.90
CA SER A 52 -13.78 8.79 -20.67
C SER A 52 -14.59 7.53 -20.94
N GLY A 53 -15.81 7.49 -20.41
CA GLY A 53 -16.72 6.34 -20.54
C GLY A 53 -16.39 5.14 -19.64
N ILE A 54 -15.35 5.23 -18.80
CA ILE A 54 -14.93 4.17 -17.87
C ILE A 54 -15.11 4.66 -16.43
N ARG A 55 -15.58 3.80 -15.53
CA ARG A 55 -15.81 4.15 -14.13
C ARG A 55 -15.42 3.01 -13.21
N SER A 56 -14.93 3.36 -12.03
CA SER A 56 -14.73 2.42 -10.93
C SER A 56 -16.05 1.75 -10.57
N ARG A 57 -16.01 0.44 -10.29
CA ARG A 57 -17.19 -0.38 -10.05
C ARG A 57 -16.93 -1.41 -8.97
N VAL A 58 -18.02 -1.87 -8.37
CA VAL A 58 -17.99 -2.95 -7.38
C VAL A 58 -19.03 -3.99 -7.78
N ARG A 59 -18.64 -5.26 -7.80
CA ARG A 59 -19.56 -6.37 -8.08
C ARG A 59 -19.31 -7.49 -7.08
N PHE A 60 -20.39 -8.16 -6.71
CA PHE A 60 -20.29 -9.41 -5.96
C PHE A 60 -20.41 -10.57 -6.96
N ASP A 61 -19.32 -11.31 -7.12
CA ASP A 61 -19.32 -12.58 -7.82
C ASP A 61 -19.92 -13.64 -6.91
N LYS A 62 -21.01 -14.27 -7.36
CA LYS A 62 -21.72 -15.28 -6.57
C LYS A 62 -21.07 -16.66 -6.66
N GLU A 63 -20.38 -16.96 -7.75
CA GLU A 63 -19.79 -18.27 -8.00
C GLU A 63 -18.55 -18.41 -7.12
N ASP A 64 -17.64 -17.43 -7.21
CA ASP A 64 -16.41 -17.41 -6.44
C ASP A 64 -16.59 -16.82 -5.04
N ARG A 65 -17.74 -16.20 -4.77
CA ARG A 65 -18.05 -15.49 -3.52
C ARG A 65 -17.02 -14.40 -3.22
N ILE A 66 -16.81 -13.50 -4.18
CA ILE A 66 -15.84 -12.41 -4.09
C ILE A 66 -16.55 -11.07 -4.26
N LEU A 67 -16.35 -10.13 -3.33
CA LEU A 67 -16.68 -8.73 -3.53
C LEU A 67 -15.51 -8.06 -4.26
N GLU A 68 -15.62 -7.94 -5.57
CA GLU A 68 -14.60 -7.34 -6.43
C GLU A 68 -14.75 -5.82 -6.50
N LEU A 69 -13.70 -5.11 -6.09
CA LEU A 69 -13.52 -3.66 -6.16
C LEU A 69 -12.58 -3.32 -7.31
N ASP A 70 -13.12 -2.74 -8.38
CA ASP A 70 -12.41 -2.38 -9.61
C ASP A 70 -12.26 -0.85 -9.65
N LEU A 71 -11.09 -0.36 -9.25
CA LEU A 71 -10.76 1.05 -9.07
C LEU A 71 -10.00 1.60 -10.29
N MET A 72 -10.55 2.63 -10.90
CA MET A 72 -9.94 3.38 -12.00
C MET A 72 -9.33 4.68 -11.46
N MET A 73 -8.09 4.96 -11.84
CA MET A 73 -7.34 6.16 -11.46
C MET A 73 -6.70 6.77 -12.71
N PRO A 74 -6.61 8.11 -12.81
CA PRO A 74 -6.03 8.75 -13.98
C PRO A 74 -4.50 8.67 -13.95
N GLU A 75 -3.88 8.33 -15.10
CA GLU A 75 -2.42 8.22 -15.23
C GLU A 75 -1.69 9.53 -14.89
N GLU A 76 -2.31 10.67 -15.19
CA GLU A 76 -1.72 12.00 -14.99
C GLU A 76 -1.25 12.26 -13.56
N ASP A 77 -1.94 11.70 -12.56
CA ASP A 77 -1.58 11.83 -11.15
C ASP A 77 -0.26 11.13 -10.82
N PHE A 78 0.11 10.08 -11.56
CA PHE A 78 1.28 9.24 -11.32
C PHE A 78 2.52 9.72 -12.10
N LEU A 79 2.33 10.46 -13.20
CA LEU A 79 3.42 10.89 -14.08
C LEU A 79 4.56 11.67 -13.39
N PRO A 80 4.30 12.54 -12.40
CA PRO A 80 5.38 13.21 -11.65
C PRO A 80 6.20 12.26 -10.77
N TYR A 81 5.67 11.08 -10.46
CA TYR A 81 6.16 10.18 -9.42
C TYR A 81 6.55 8.79 -9.92
N LYS A 82 6.88 8.65 -11.22
CA LYS A 82 7.19 7.34 -11.86
C LYS A 82 8.16 6.45 -11.09
N LYS A 83 9.14 7.03 -10.38
CA LYS A 83 10.13 6.29 -9.58
C LYS A 83 9.93 6.40 -8.08
N ASN A 84 8.89 7.09 -7.62
CA ASN A 84 8.59 7.30 -6.22
C ASN A 84 7.44 6.38 -5.79
N LYS A 85 7.79 5.21 -5.26
CA LYS A 85 6.81 4.20 -4.81
C LYS A 85 5.86 4.76 -3.76
N THR A 86 6.40 5.51 -2.79
CA THR A 86 5.61 6.07 -1.68
C THR A 86 4.57 7.07 -2.17
N MET A 87 4.92 7.98 -3.09
CA MET A 87 3.93 8.89 -3.67
C MET A 87 2.87 8.17 -4.51
N GLN A 88 3.26 7.16 -5.29
CA GLN A 88 2.27 6.35 -6.02
C GLN A 88 1.31 5.64 -5.06
N ARG A 89 1.84 5.10 -3.95
CA ARG A 89 1.04 4.47 -2.90
C ARG A 89 0.06 5.44 -2.25
N LEU A 90 0.51 6.65 -1.92
CA LEU A 90 -0.34 7.72 -1.40
C LEU A 90 -1.47 8.10 -2.38
N ILE A 91 -1.15 8.22 -3.66
CA ILE A 91 -2.15 8.49 -4.71
C ILE A 91 -3.20 7.37 -4.71
N ILE A 92 -2.76 6.11 -4.73
CA ILE A 92 -3.68 4.96 -4.71
C ILE A 92 -4.53 4.99 -3.45
N GLY A 93 -3.95 5.17 -2.26
CA GLY A 93 -4.68 5.25 -0.99
C GLY A 93 -5.75 6.34 -0.98
N ARG A 94 -5.43 7.52 -1.50
CA ARG A 94 -6.37 8.66 -1.65
C ARG A 94 -7.59 8.31 -2.51
N TYR A 95 -7.43 7.53 -3.57
CA TYR A 95 -8.56 7.07 -4.38
C TYR A 95 -9.27 5.87 -3.74
N PHE A 96 -8.50 4.94 -3.21
CA PHE A 96 -8.97 3.63 -2.77
C PHE A 96 -9.80 3.71 -1.50
N PHE A 97 -9.35 4.40 -0.46
CA PHE A 97 -10.05 4.36 0.83
C PHE A 97 -11.46 4.98 0.79
N PRO A 98 -11.68 6.16 0.18
CA PRO A 98 -13.04 6.69 0.00
C PRO A 98 -13.91 5.78 -0.87
N PHE A 99 -13.33 5.21 -1.93
CA PHE A 99 -14.03 4.26 -2.80
C PHE A 99 -14.45 3.00 -2.05
N PHE A 100 -13.54 2.39 -1.29
CA PHE A 100 -13.80 1.24 -0.45
C PHE A 100 -14.94 1.53 0.52
N CYS A 101 -14.84 2.62 1.29
CA CYS A 101 -15.86 3.07 2.23
C CYS A 101 -17.25 3.20 1.60
N ASP A 102 -17.36 3.89 0.47
CA ASP A 102 -18.63 4.08 -0.24
C ASP A 102 -19.20 2.73 -0.71
N LYS A 103 -18.35 1.89 -1.31
CA LYS A 103 -18.80 0.63 -1.93
C LYS A 103 -19.19 -0.41 -0.90
N VAL A 104 -18.40 -0.63 0.15
CA VAL A 104 -18.74 -1.63 1.17
C VAL A 104 -20.01 -1.25 1.94
N ARG A 105 -20.23 0.04 2.23
CA ARG A 105 -21.49 0.53 2.81
C ARG A 105 -22.68 0.30 1.88
N GLY A 106 -22.50 0.47 0.58
CA GLY A 106 -23.51 0.13 -0.43
C GLY A 106 -23.91 -1.35 -0.46
N TYR A 107 -23.07 -2.25 0.07
CA TYR A 107 -23.34 -3.68 0.17
C TYR A 107 -23.86 -4.14 1.54
N LYS A 108 -24.01 -3.24 2.52
CA LYS A 108 -24.53 -3.55 3.87
C LYS A 108 -25.79 -4.41 3.87
N ARG A 109 -26.75 -4.12 2.98
CA ARG A 109 -28.02 -4.87 2.88
C ARG A 109 -27.94 -6.11 1.98
N LYS A 110 -26.93 -6.17 1.10
CA LYS A 110 -26.77 -7.24 0.09
C LYS A 110 -25.94 -8.40 0.63
N LEU A 111 -25.06 -8.15 1.60
CA LEU A 111 -24.18 -9.13 2.23
C LEU A 111 -24.48 -9.16 3.75
N PRO A 112 -25.39 -10.05 4.20
CA PRO A 112 -25.79 -10.10 5.61
C PRO A 112 -24.63 -10.33 6.58
N ALA A 113 -23.63 -11.13 6.19
CA ALA A 113 -22.43 -11.40 6.97
C ALA A 113 -21.57 -10.14 7.22
N LEU A 114 -21.60 -9.17 6.29
CA LEU A 114 -20.85 -7.91 6.40
C LEU A 114 -21.54 -6.91 7.34
N SER A 115 -22.87 -6.85 7.33
CA SER A 115 -23.64 -5.86 8.09
C SER A 115 -23.25 -5.68 9.56
N PRO A 116 -23.04 -6.75 10.37
CA PRO A 116 -22.70 -6.58 11.79
C PRO A 116 -21.28 -6.06 12.04
N VAL A 117 -20.35 -6.24 11.10
CA VAL A 117 -18.92 -5.88 11.27
C VAL A 117 -18.44 -4.79 10.30
N LEU A 118 -19.36 -4.24 9.51
CA LEU A 118 -19.05 -3.30 8.43
C LEU A 118 -18.15 -2.13 8.87
N GLU A 119 -18.48 -1.47 9.98
CA GLU A 119 -17.70 -0.31 10.42
C GLU A 119 -16.34 -0.74 10.98
N GLU A 120 -16.24 -1.91 11.63
CA GLU A 120 -14.96 -2.45 12.11
C GLU A 120 -14.04 -2.81 10.94
N VAL A 121 -14.59 -3.40 9.86
CA VAL A 121 -13.83 -3.67 8.62
C VAL A 121 -13.31 -2.37 7.99
N ILE A 122 -14.08 -1.28 8.04
CA ILE A 122 -13.64 0.03 7.55
C ILE A 122 -12.50 0.59 8.41
N VAL A 123 -12.64 0.55 9.74
CA VAL A 123 -11.58 0.99 10.66
C VAL A 123 -10.31 0.17 10.48
N ASP A 124 -10.41 -1.14 10.33
CA ASP A 124 -9.25 -1.99 10.09
C ASP A 124 -8.58 -1.73 8.73
N MET A 125 -9.37 -1.44 7.70
CA MET A 125 -8.83 -1.01 6.41
C MET A 125 -8.05 0.29 6.57
N GLU A 126 -8.61 1.28 7.27
CA GLU A 126 -7.94 2.55 7.53
C GLU A 126 -6.62 2.34 8.26
N ALA A 127 -6.65 1.59 9.37
CA ALA A 127 -5.48 1.27 10.16
C ALA A 127 -4.41 0.56 9.31
N PHE A 128 -4.80 -0.45 8.52
CA PHE A 128 -3.88 -1.13 7.61
C PHE A 128 -3.24 -0.15 6.62
N LEU A 129 -4.04 0.72 5.99
CA LEU A 129 -3.54 1.69 5.02
C LEU A 129 -2.60 2.71 5.66
N VAL A 130 -2.87 3.16 6.89
CA VAL A 130 -1.97 4.05 7.64
C VAL A 130 -0.66 3.34 8.00
N GLU A 131 -0.73 2.12 8.52
CA GLU A 131 0.43 1.31 8.90
C GLU A 131 1.36 1.02 7.70
N HIS A 132 0.78 0.86 6.52
CA HIS A 132 1.52 0.53 5.30
C HIS A 132 1.81 1.76 4.42
N LEU A 133 1.64 2.98 4.94
CA LEU A 133 1.98 4.25 4.26
C LEU A 133 1.13 4.56 3.02
N TRP A 134 -0.09 4.02 2.93
CA TRP A 134 -1.07 4.37 1.90
C TRP A 134 -1.87 5.62 2.28
N LEU A 135 -2.03 5.87 3.58
CA LEU A 135 -2.69 7.05 4.11
C LEU A 135 -1.84 7.70 5.19
N PRO A 136 -1.93 9.03 5.37
CA PRO A 136 -1.44 9.67 6.58
C PRO A 136 -2.30 9.28 7.78
N ASP A 137 -1.73 9.41 8.98
CA ASP A 137 -2.45 9.32 10.25
C ASP A 137 -3.37 10.54 10.47
N GLU A 138 -4.03 10.57 11.64
CA GLU A 138 -4.96 11.64 12.03
C GLU A 138 -4.30 13.02 12.09
N ASP A 139 -2.98 13.10 12.29
CA ASP A 139 -2.19 14.33 12.28
C ASP A 139 -1.71 14.73 10.87
N GLY A 140 -2.11 13.97 9.84
CA GLY A 140 -1.68 14.20 8.46
C GLY A 140 -0.27 13.71 8.16
N ARG A 141 0.28 12.81 8.98
CA ARG A 141 1.68 12.35 8.87
C ARG A 141 1.78 10.89 8.47
N LEU A 142 2.79 10.57 7.67
CA LEU A 142 3.14 9.18 7.41
C LEU A 142 3.96 8.59 8.56
N ARG A 143 3.63 7.35 8.95
CA ARG A 143 4.33 6.60 9.99
C ARG A 143 5.67 6.05 9.49
N LEU A 144 6.62 6.93 9.20
CA LEU A 144 7.94 6.56 8.67
C LEU A 144 8.76 5.70 9.64
N SER A 145 8.43 5.71 10.93
CA SER A 145 9.09 4.87 11.95
C SER A 145 8.93 3.37 11.70
N VAL A 146 8.05 2.94 10.79
CA VAL A 146 7.94 1.53 10.37
C VAL A 146 9.26 0.96 9.84
N ILE A 147 10.20 1.82 9.41
CA ILE A 147 11.56 1.41 9.04
C ILE A 147 12.32 0.69 10.18
N GLU A 148 11.98 0.97 11.44
CA GLU A 148 12.60 0.34 12.62
C GLU A 148 12.22 -1.15 12.75
N ASP A 149 11.05 -1.51 12.23
CA ASP A 149 10.49 -2.87 12.30
C ASP A 149 10.94 -3.74 11.12
N TYR A 150 11.67 -3.16 10.15
CA TYR A 150 11.99 -3.79 8.87
C TYR A 150 13.46 -4.17 8.73
N THR A 151 13.69 -5.30 8.05
CA THR A 151 15.02 -5.58 7.49
C THR A 151 15.35 -4.56 6.41
N TYR A 152 16.62 -4.55 5.99
CA TYR A 152 17.06 -3.75 4.85
C TYR A 152 16.24 -4.05 3.59
N GLU A 153 16.00 -5.32 3.29
CA GLU A 153 15.22 -5.75 2.12
C GLU A 153 13.77 -5.30 2.21
N GLN A 154 13.14 -5.47 3.38
CA GLN A 154 11.77 -5.00 3.62
C GLN A 154 11.68 -3.48 3.50
N THR A 155 12.68 -2.73 3.96
CA THR A 155 12.75 -1.28 3.81
C THR A 155 12.81 -0.88 2.33
N ILE A 156 13.66 -1.54 1.54
CA ILE A 156 13.76 -1.27 0.09
C ILE A 156 12.45 -1.62 -0.61
N GLN A 157 11.78 -2.71 -0.22
CA GLN A 157 10.47 -3.07 -0.74
C GLN A 157 9.39 -2.05 -0.37
N GLN A 158 9.39 -1.56 0.88
CA GLN A 158 8.41 -0.62 1.39
C GLN A 158 8.56 0.75 0.72
N PHE A 159 9.76 1.33 0.72
CA PHE A 159 9.97 2.70 0.24
C PHE A 159 10.33 2.77 -1.25
N GLY A 160 10.59 1.62 -1.88
CA GLY A 160 11.07 1.54 -3.25
C GLY A 160 12.55 1.94 -3.37
N PRO A 161 13.02 2.20 -4.60
CA PRO A 161 14.41 2.58 -4.82
C PRO A 161 14.71 3.95 -4.16
N PRO A 162 15.82 4.06 -3.40
CA PRO A 162 16.21 5.33 -2.80
C PRO A 162 16.61 6.35 -3.87
N SER A 163 16.33 7.63 -3.60
CA SER A 163 16.79 8.75 -4.43
C SER A 163 18.29 9.02 -4.27
N LEU A 164 18.88 8.64 -3.12
CA LEU A 164 20.31 8.64 -2.86
C LEU A 164 20.74 7.33 -2.22
N LYS A 165 21.83 6.75 -2.71
CA LYS A 165 22.50 5.61 -2.09
C LYS A 165 24.00 5.82 -2.14
N THR A 166 24.61 6.07 -0.98
CA THR A 166 26.06 6.21 -0.83
C THR A 166 26.62 5.10 0.04
N PHE A 167 27.87 4.76 -0.20
CA PHE A 167 28.58 3.70 0.49
C PHE A 167 29.89 4.26 1.01
N THR A 168 30.19 3.97 2.28
CA THR A 168 31.47 4.31 2.90
C THR A 168 32.01 3.08 3.64
N GLU A 169 33.33 2.98 3.74
CA GLU A 169 34.00 1.93 4.49
C GLU A 169 35.06 2.60 5.37
N ALA A 170 34.96 2.39 6.67
CA ALA A 170 35.92 2.89 7.67
C ALA A 170 36.19 1.78 8.68
N ASP A 171 37.46 1.56 9.00
CA ASP A 171 37.91 0.53 9.95
C ASP A 171 37.36 -0.89 9.66
N GLY A 172 37.19 -1.22 8.38
CA GLY A 172 36.64 -2.51 7.92
C GLY A 172 35.12 -2.66 8.11
N VAL A 173 34.43 -1.62 8.59
CA VAL A 173 32.97 -1.59 8.70
C VAL A 173 32.39 -0.86 7.49
N LYS A 174 31.47 -1.54 6.80
CA LYS A 174 30.75 -0.96 5.67
C LYS A 174 29.49 -0.26 6.14
N VAL A 175 29.31 0.97 5.70
CA VAL A 175 28.16 1.83 6.01
C VAL A 175 27.49 2.23 4.71
N GLN A 176 26.16 2.24 4.71
CA GLN A 176 25.35 2.69 3.60
C GLN A 176 24.38 3.77 4.06
N ASP A 177 24.43 4.94 3.42
CA ASP A 177 23.46 6.00 3.64
C ASP A 177 22.44 6.00 2.49
N LEU A 178 21.18 6.01 2.86
CA LEU A 178 20.04 5.98 1.96
C LEU A 178 19.15 7.19 2.18
N ARG A 179 18.58 7.71 1.10
CA ARG A 179 17.50 8.69 1.17
C ARG A 179 16.35 8.35 0.24
N TRP A 180 15.14 8.68 0.67
CA TRP A 180 13.93 8.61 -0.13
C TRP A 180 13.22 9.96 -0.05
N ALA A 181 12.82 10.49 -1.20
CA ALA A 181 11.82 11.55 -1.24
C ALA A 181 10.46 10.89 -0.96
N ILE A 182 9.89 11.13 0.22
CA ILE A 182 8.62 10.53 0.63
C ILE A 182 7.48 11.26 -0.06
N ASP A 183 7.46 12.58 0.07
CA ASP A 183 6.55 13.51 -0.59
C ASP A 183 7.30 14.80 -0.96
N ALA A 184 6.56 15.87 -1.29
CA ALA A 184 7.15 17.15 -1.68
C ALA A 184 7.91 17.86 -0.55
N GLU A 185 7.57 17.58 0.71
CA GLU A 185 8.08 18.28 1.90
C GLU A 185 8.89 17.37 2.82
N THR A 186 8.81 16.04 2.63
CA THR A 186 9.37 15.05 3.55
C THR A 186 10.43 14.22 2.85
N THR A 187 11.63 14.18 3.43
CA THR A 187 12.68 13.24 3.06
C THR A 187 12.94 12.25 4.20
N LEU A 188 13.01 10.97 3.89
CA LEU A 188 13.49 9.95 4.82
C LEU A 188 14.97 9.70 4.57
N SER A 189 15.79 9.79 5.61
CA SER A 189 17.21 9.42 5.57
C SER A 189 17.44 8.23 6.50
N ALA A 190 18.20 7.23 6.06
CA ALA A 190 18.54 6.07 6.88
C ALA A 190 20.00 5.66 6.68
N GLN A 191 20.65 5.25 7.75
CA GLN A 191 22.01 4.73 7.75
C GLN A 191 21.99 3.27 8.16
N TYR A 192 22.64 2.42 7.38
CA TYR A 192 22.77 0.99 7.62
C TYR A 192 24.24 0.61 7.78
N LYS A 193 24.51 -0.30 8.71
CA LYS A 193 25.83 -0.91 8.92
C LYS A 193 25.81 -2.39 8.53
N LEU A 194 26.84 -2.84 7.83
CA LEU A 194 27.00 -4.26 7.52
C LEU A 194 27.65 -4.97 8.72
N ILE A 195 26.89 -5.83 9.39
CA ILE A 195 27.33 -6.61 10.53
C ILE A 195 26.97 -8.08 10.24
N ASP A 196 27.96 -8.98 10.32
CA ASP A 196 27.78 -10.41 10.05
C ASP A 196 27.11 -10.72 8.70
N ARG A 197 27.47 -9.95 7.65
CA ARG A 197 26.90 -10.01 6.29
C ARG A 197 25.43 -9.59 6.18
N THR A 198 24.88 -8.95 7.21
CA THR A 198 23.52 -8.40 7.22
C THR A 198 23.56 -6.89 7.41
N TRP A 199 22.81 -6.16 6.60
CA TRP A 199 22.61 -4.72 6.80
C TRP A 199 21.66 -4.47 7.96
N ARG A 200 22.12 -3.75 8.98
CA ARG A 200 21.32 -3.39 10.15
C ARG A 200 21.12 -1.89 10.20
N LEU A 201 19.89 -1.45 10.44
CA LEU A 201 19.57 -0.05 10.63
C LEU A 201 20.34 0.47 11.84
N GLU A 202 21.11 1.53 11.66
CA GLU A 202 21.82 2.21 12.74
C GLU A 202 21.03 3.42 13.23
N ARG A 203 20.52 4.22 12.29
CA ARG A 203 19.68 5.39 12.58
C ARG A 203 18.87 5.79 11.36
N TRP A 204 17.80 6.53 11.60
CA TRP A 204 17.01 7.18 10.57
C TRP A 204 16.54 8.55 11.05
N GLU A 205 16.25 9.44 10.09
CA GLU A 205 15.83 10.80 10.34
C GLU A 205 14.78 11.21 9.31
N ARG A 206 13.77 11.95 9.77
CA ARG A 206 12.86 12.72 8.91
C ARG A 206 13.46 14.10 8.71
N LEU A 207 13.78 14.43 7.45
CA LEU A 207 14.36 15.70 7.02
C LEU A 207 13.32 16.57 6.30
#